data_AF-A0A846HHB8-F1
#
_entry.id   AF-A0A846HHB8-F1
#
_cell.length_a   1.000
_cell.length_b   1.000
_cell.length_c   1.000
_cell.angle_alpha   90.00
_cell.angle_beta   90.00
_cell.angle_gamma   90.00
#
_symmetry.space_group_name_H-M   'P 1'
#
loop_
_entity.id
_entity.type
_entity.pdbx_description
1 polymer ?
#
loop_
_entity_poly.entity_id
_entity_poly.type
_entity_poly.pdbx_seq_one_letter_code
_entity_poly.pdbx_strand_id
1 'polypeptide(L)' 'MPFMDHSSNGLNLGLITIPQSLMTQTGTASILLLLLAQKASQSALEAMGQASEEIFRGDRLPILNFPNEDELSRS' A
#
# COMPACT_ATOMS: atom_id res chain seq x y z
N MET A 1 21.41 36.11 -39.93
CA MET A 1 21.07 34.75 -40.40
C MET A 1 20.60 33.94 -39.21
N PRO A 2 19.28 33.68 -39.03
CA PRO A 2 18.80 32.89 -37.90
C PRO A 2 18.17 31.57 -38.37
N PHE A 3 18.68 30.45 -37.88
CA PHE A 3 17.91 29.22 -37.74
C PHE A 3 17.36 29.24 -36.31
N MET A 4 16.10 29.64 -36.14
CA MET A 4 15.38 29.50 -34.88
C MET A 4 14.84 28.08 -34.81
N ASP A 5 15.41 27.26 -33.95
CA ASP A 5 14.87 25.93 -33.65
C ASP A 5 13.63 26.09 -32.77
N HIS A 6 12.49 25.64 -33.25
CA HIS A 6 11.21 25.77 -32.54
C HIS A 6 11.17 24.68 -31.47
N SER A 7 11.57 25.02 -30.24
CA SER A 7 11.48 24.12 -29.08
C SER A 7 10.04 23.64 -28.90
N SER A 8 9.74 22.44 -29.40
CA SER A 8 8.45 21.79 -29.21
C SER A 8 8.31 21.39 -27.74
N ASN A 9 7.50 22.12 -26.98
CA ASN A 9 7.27 21.95 -25.54
C ASN A 9 6.49 20.65 -25.18
N GLY A 10 6.74 19.54 -25.86
CA GLY A 10 6.00 18.29 -25.71
C GLY A 10 6.67 17.08 -26.36
N LEU A 11 6.28 15.90 -25.89
CA LEU A 11 6.79 14.61 -26.31
C LEU A 11 5.98 14.10 -27.50
N ASN A 12 6.59 14.05 -28.68
CA ASN A 12 5.94 13.57 -29.91
C ASN A 12 6.10 12.05 -30.05
N LEU A 13 4.99 11.32 -30.06
CA LEU A 13 4.94 9.85 -30.15
C LEU A 13 4.47 9.39 -31.54
N GLY A 14 4.85 10.11 -32.59
CA GLY A 14 4.50 9.83 -33.99
C GLY A 14 3.05 10.18 -34.35
N LEU A 15 2.07 9.63 -33.61
CA LEU A 15 0.63 9.86 -33.83
C LEU A 15 0.00 10.84 -32.82
N ILE A 16 0.65 11.08 -31.69
CA ILE A 16 0.12 11.89 -30.58
C ILE A 16 1.25 12.76 -30.01
N THR A 17 0.95 14.01 -29.69
CA THR A 17 1.87 14.92 -28.98
C THR A 17 1.41 15.08 -27.54
N ILE A 18 2.23 14.67 -26.58
CA ILE A 18 1.96 14.85 -25.15
C ILE A 18 2.58 16.18 -24.71
N PRO A 19 1.79 17.16 -24.25
CA PRO A 19 2.34 18.40 -23.73
C PRO A 19 3.15 18.14 -22.45
N GLN A 20 4.29 18.81 -22.31
CA GLN A 20 5.21 18.62 -21.18
C GLN A 20 4.53 18.86 -19.82
N SER A 21 3.56 19.78 -19.74
CA SER A 21 2.79 20.08 -18.53
C SER A 21 1.98 18.88 -18.02
N LEU A 22 1.43 18.05 -18.91
CA LEU A 22 0.69 16.85 -18.49
C LEU A 22 1.63 15.80 -17.91
N MET A 23 2.83 15.65 -18.47
CA MET A 23 3.81 14.69 -17.97
C MET A 23 4.33 15.10 -16.58
N THR A 24 4.61 16.38 -16.38
CA THR A 24 5.03 16.88 -15.06
C THR A 24 3.89 16.80 -14.06
N GLN A 25 2.67 17.19 -14.43
CA GLN A 25 1.52 17.15 -13.53
C GLN A 25 1.16 15.72 -13.10
N THR A 26 1.14 14.76 -14.03
CA THR A 26 0.87 13.35 -13.70
C THR A 26 1.99 12.73 -12.86
N GLY A 27 3.26 13.04 -13.15
CA GLY A 27 4.38 12.63 -12.32
C GLY A 27 4.29 13.18 -10.89
N THR A 28 4.03 14.49 -10.74
CA THR A 28 3.86 15.12 -9.43
C THR A 28 2.66 14.54 -8.68
N ALA A 29 1.50 14.40 -9.33
CA ALA A 29 0.32 13.81 -8.72
C ALA A 29 0.56 12.36 -8.26
N SER A 30 1.29 11.57 -9.07
CA SER A 30 1.62 10.18 -8.72
C SER A 30 2.53 10.10 -7.50
N ILE A 31 3.54 10.97 -7.42
CA ILE A 31 4.44 11.04 -6.25
C ILE A 31 3.65 11.48 -5.00
N LEU A 32 2.80 12.51 -5.11
CA LEU A 32 1.97 12.95 -3.98
C LEU A 32 1.03 11.84 -3.51
N LEU A 33 0.39 11.13 -4.43
CA LEU A 33 -0.46 9.98 -4.11
C LEU A 33 0.35 8.87 -3.43
N LEU A 34 1.55 8.58 -3.90
CA LEU A 34 2.44 7.58 -3.30
C LEU A 34 2.81 7.96 -1.86
N LEU A 35 3.15 9.22 -1.61
CA LEU A 35 3.48 9.70 -0.26
C LEU A 35 2.28 9.61 0.69
N LEU A 36 1.08 9.93 0.20
CA LEU A 36 -0.16 9.78 0.97
C LEU A 36 -0.46 8.32 1.28
N ALA A 37 -0.33 7.43 0.29
CA ALA A 37 -0.53 6.00 0.45
C ALA A 37 0.47 5.42 1.45
N GLN A 38 1.74 5.83 1.40
CA GLN A 38 2.77 5.41 2.35
C GLN A 38 2.39 5.82 3.78
N LYS A 39 1.99 7.08 3.98
CA LYS A 39 1.59 7.59 5.29
C LYS A 39 0.37 6.84 5.84
N ALA A 40 -0.64 6.60 5.00
CA ALA A 40 -1.83 5.85 5.40
C ALA A 40 -1.52 4.38 5.70
N SER A 41 -0.68 3.75 4.87
CA SER A 41 -0.26 2.35 5.03
C SER A 41 0.52 2.15 6.33
N GLN A 42 1.42 3.07 6.70
CA GLN A 42 2.14 2.99 7.96
C GLN A 42 1.18 2.94 9.16
N SER A 43 0.23 3.89 9.25
CA SER A 43 -0.74 3.90 10.34
C SER A 43 -1.65 2.67 10.33
N ALA A 44 -2.01 2.16 9.15
CA ALA A 44 -2.82 0.94 9.03
C ALA A 44 -2.05 -0.29 9.53
N LEU A 45 -0.78 -0.44 9.13
CA LEU A 45 0.07 -1.55 9.58
C LEU A 45 0.33 -1.50 11.08
N GLU A 46 0.55 -0.31 11.66
CA GLU A 46 0.69 -0.13 13.10
C GLU A 46 -0.58 -0.57 13.85
N ALA A 47 -1.76 -0.09 13.43
CA ALA A 47 -3.04 -0.47 14.04
C ALA A 47 -3.34 -1.97 13.89
N MET A 48 -3.06 -2.55 12.72
CA MET A 48 -3.18 -4.00 12.51
C MET A 48 -2.22 -4.79 13.40
N GLY A 49 -1.00 -4.31 13.58
CA GLY A 49 -0.01 -4.92 14.48
C GLY A 49 -0.49 -4.95 15.93
N GLN A 50 -1.01 -3.83 16.43
CA GLN A 50 -1.55 -3.72 17.79
C GLN A 50 -2.76 -4.63 18.00
N ALA A 51 -3.71 -4.63 17.05
CA ALA A 51 -4.88 -5.50 17.11
C ALA A 51 -4.50 -6.99 17.03
N SER A 52 -3.51 -7.32 16.20
CA SER A 52 -2.95 -8.67 16.11
C SER A 52 -2.32 -9.07 17.44
N GLU A 53 -1.51 -8.21 18.06
CA GLU A 53 -0.91 -8.48 19.36
C GLU A 53 -1.97 -8.78 20.42
N GLU A 54 -3.07 -8.02 20.52
CA GLU A 54 -4.14 -8.29 21.49
C GLU A 54 -4.79 -9.67 21.28
N ILE A 55 -5.01 -10.08 20.03
CA ILE A 55 -5.57 -11.41 19.70
C ILE A 55 -4.57 -12.52 20.05
N PHE A 56 -3.30 -12.35 19.70
CA PHE A 56 -2.26 -13.38 19.86
C PHE A 56 -1.68 -13.44 21.27
N ARG A 57 -1.83 -12.40 22.10
CA ARG A 57 -1.39 -12.39 23.50
C ARG A 57 -2.05 -13.49 24.33
N GLY A 58 -3.13 -14.09 23.84
CA GLY A 58 -3.65 -15.35 24.37
C GLY A 58 -4.31 -15.26 25.75
N ASP A 59 -4.26 -14.11 26.41
CA ASP A 59 -4.84 -13.84 27.74
C ASP A 59 -6.37 -14.02 27.78
N ARG A 60 -7.02 -14.03 26.60
CA ARG A 60 -8.45 -14.27 26.45
C ARG A 60 -8.79 -15.66 25.91
N LEU A 61 -7.82 -16.58 25.80
CA LEU A 61 -8.10 -17.93 25.34
C LEU A 61 -8.80 -18.73 26.47
N PRO A 62 -10.00 -19.28 26.24
CA PRO A 62 -10.65 -20.12 27.23
C PRO A 62 -9.79 -21.34 27.54
N ILE A 63 -9.79 -21.75 28.80
CA ILE A 63 -9.10 -22.98 29.24
C ILE A 63 -9.71 -24.15 28.46
N LEU A 64 -8.91 -24.75 27.58
CA LEU A 64 -9.36 -25.88 26.77
C LEU A 64 -9.44 -27.12 27.66
N ASN A 65 -10.65 -27.56 27.97
CA ASN A 65 -10.85 -28.85 28.63
C ASN A 65 -10.51 -29.95 27.62
N PHE A 66 -9.33 -30.54 27.76
CA PHE A 66 -8.98 -31.76 27.05
C PHE A 66 -9.64 -32.94 27.77
N PRO A 67 -10.25 -33.90 27.04
CA PRO A 67 -10.73 -35.12 27.66
C PRO A 67 -9.54 -35.82 28.32
N ASN A 68 -9.67 -36.16 29.59
CA ASN A 68 -8.64 -36.91 30.31
C ASN A 68 -8.55 -38.31 29.70
N GLU A 69 -7.35 -38.91 29.70
CA GLU A 69 -7.11 -40.25 29.13
C GLU A 69 -8.06 -41.33 29.71
N ASP A 70 -8.58 -41.10 30.91
CA ASP A 70 -9.57 -41.92 31.60
C ASP A 70 -10.98 -41.90 30.96
N GLU A 71 -11.34 -40.83 30.24
CA GLU A 71 -12.64 -40.66 29.58
C GLU A 71 -12.62 -41.29 28.18
N LEU A 72 -11.48 -41.23 27.49
CA LEU A 72 -11.25 -41.92 26.22
C LEU A 72 -11.17 -43.45 26.38
N SER A 73 -10.67 -43.93 27.52
CA SER A 73 -10.48 -45.36 27.79
C SER A 73 -11.77 -46.09 28.23
N ARG A 74 -12.89 -45.37 28.40
CA ARG A 74 -14.19 -45.92 28.86
C ARG A 74 -15.31 -45.87 27.82
N SER A 75 -15.02 -45.43 26.58
CA SER A 75 -15.95 -45.48 25.43
C SER A 75 -15.75 -46.72 24.55
#